data_AF-A0A8E0S689-F1
#
_entry.id   AF-A0A8E0S689-F1
#
_cell.length_a   1.000
_cell.length_b   1.000
_cell.length_c   1.000
_cell.angle_alpha   90.00
_cell.angle_beta   90.00
_cell.angle_gamma   90.00
#
_symmetry.space_group_name_H-M   'P 1'
#
loop_
_entity.id
_entity.type
_entity.pdbx_description
1 polymer ?
#
loop_
_entity_poly.entity_id
_entity_poly.type
_entity_poly.pdbx_seq_one_letter_code
_entity_poly.pdbx_strand_id
1 'polypeptide(L)'
;HTSDNQNVNISNTNSAAAVTDATADTKKTPQSATATVTSATNPDPDRLRHSVYLGTQTGAIYLLGPIRDKMYSRLRITEKNLIHHLGPTCGMLPKLCWSYRSTQPELANPCGQVADGDLLWRYLTLPHSQRLEIAKKSGQSLEGIIDDIAELNATTSHF
;
A
#
# COMPACT_ATOMS: atom_id res chain seq x y z
N HIS A 1 -32.13 -48.12 -1.87
CA HIS A 1 -31.17 -49.09 -2.43
C HIS A 1 -29.77 -48.52 -2.29
N THR A 2 -29.05 -49.12 -1.35
CA THR A 2 -27.63 -48.95 -1.00
C THR A 2 -26.71 -49.51 -2.08
N SER A 3 -25.52 -48.92 -2.24
CA SER A 3 -24.19 -49.53 -2.54
C SER A 3 -23.27 -48.41 -3.07
N ASP A 4 -22.31 -47.88 -2.30
CA ASP A 4 -20.98 -48.41 -1.95
C ASP A 4 -20.04 -48.61 -3.15
N ASN A 5 -18.95 -47.81 -3.22
CA ASN A 5 -17.61 -48.35 -3.47
C ASN A 5 -16.45 -47.36 -3.19
N GLN A 6 -15.72 -47.63 -2.09
CA GLN A 6 -14.25 -47.74 -1.90
C GLN A 6 -13.34 -46.61 -2.48
N ASN A 7 -12.70 -45.76 -1.65
CA ASN A 7 -11.52 -45.96 -0.77
C ASN A 7 -10.22 -46.35 -1.51
N VAL A 8 -9.21 -45.46 -1.52
CA VAL A 8 -7.81 -45.77 -1.08
C VAL A 8 -7.10 -44.47 -0.64
N ASN A 9 -6.68 -44.49 0.62
CA ASN A 9 -5.78 -43.58 1.33
C ASN A 9 -4.30 -44.01 1.08
N ILE A 10 -3.38 -43.05 0.87
CA ILE A 10 -1.95 -43.28 1.15
C ILE A 10 -1.43 -42.13 2.01
N SER A 11 -1.18 -42.47 3.27
CA SER A 11 -0.45 -41.71 4.26
C SER A 11 1.04 -42.10 4.22
N ASN A 12 1.95 -41.18 4.56
CA ASN A 12 3.26 -41.42 5.21
C ASN A 12 3.92 -40.04 5.40
N THR A 13 3.88 -39.35 6.56
CA THR A 13 4.61 -39.59 7.81
C THR A 13 6.02 -40.14 7.65
N ASN A 14 7.03 -39.33 7.93
CA ASN A 14 8.25 -39.78 8.59
C ASN A 14 8.81 -38.69 9.50
N SER A 15 8.94 -39.07 10.75
CA SER A 15 9.44 -38.31 11.89
C SER A 15 10.92 -38.60 12.10
N ALA A 16 11.63 -37.59 12.64
CA ALA A 16 12.74 -37.67 13.60
C ALA A 16 13.95 -38.60 13.34
N ALA A 17 15.14 -38.00 13.30
CA ALA A 17 16.31 -38.46 14.07
C ALA A 17 17.34 -37.32 14.21
N ALA A 18 17.70 -37.02 15.46
CA ALA A 18 18.84 -36.21 15.86
C ALA A 18 20.15 -37.03 15.75
N VAL A 19 21.31 -36.35 15.80
CA VAL A 19 22.52 -36.66 16.61
C VAL A 19 23.68 -35.71 16.21
N THR A 20 24.64 -35.60 17.12
CA THR A 20 25.49 -34.51 17.65
C THR A 20 26.92 -34.39 17.11
N ASP A 21 27.65 -33.40 17.66
CA ASP A 21 29.12 -33.27 17.87
C ASP A 21 30.01 -32.77 16.71
N ALA A 22 31.11 -32.05 16.89
CA ALA A 22 31.70 -31.23 17.97
C ALA A 22 32.99 -30.56 17.43
N THR A 23 33.36 -29.39 17.96
CA THR A 23 34.74 -28.83 18.19
C THR A 23 35.81 -28.77 17.09
N ALA A 24 36.38 -27.58 16.83
CA ALA A 24 37.77 -27.18 17.17
C ALA A 24 38.20 -25.83 16.54
N ASP A 25 39.21 -25.22 17.15
CA ASP A 25 39.50 -23.77 17.27
C ASP A 25 40.81 -23.35 16.54
N THR A 26 40.95 -22.03 16.32
CA THR A 26 42.20 -21.21 16.28
C THR A 26 43.03 -21.05 14.99
N LYS A 27 43.10 -19.80 14.45
CA LYS A 27 44.35 -18.98 14.32
C LYS A 27 44.08 -17.52 13.86
N LYS A 28 44.80 -16.54 14.46
CA LYS A 28 44.68 -15.06 14.32
C LYS A 28 45.80 -14.45 13.41
N THR A 29 45.41 -13.58 12.44
CA THR A 29 46.00 -12.28 11.92
C THR A 29 47.47 -12.25 11.36
N PRO A 30 47.94 -11.39 10.40
CA PRO A 30 47.48 -10.02 10.06
C PRO A 30 47.47 -9.51 8.58
N GLN A 31 46.75 -8.39 8.39
CA GLN A 31 46.91 -7.26 7.44
C GLN A 31 46.98 -7.52 5.91
N SER A 32 46.04 -6.91 5.17
CA SER A 32 46.32 -6.07 4.00
C SER A 32 45.12 -5.18 3.67
N ALA A 33 45.32 -3.87 3.73
CA ALA A 33 44.38 -2.87 3.25
C ALA A 33 44.38 -2.89 1.72
N THR A 34 43.22 -3.14 1.09
CA THR A 34 43.04 -2.92 -0.34
C THR A 34 41.62 -2.41 -0.63
N ALA A 35 41.59 -1.15 -1.08
CA ALA A 35 40.57 -0.50 -1.88
C ALA A 35 39.13 -0.45 -1.33
N THR A 36 38.74 0.74 -0.88
CA THR A 36 37.40 1.29 -1.06
C THR A 36 37.01 1.16 -2.52
N VAL A 37 36.34 0.08 -2.88
CA VAL A 37 35.55 0.01 -4.11
C VAL A 37 34.32 0.85 -3.82
N THR A 38 34.30 2.08 -4.34
CA THR A 38 33.08 2.86 -4.53
C THR A 38 32.06 1.95 -5.20
N SER A 39 31.16 1.39 -4.39
CA SER A 39 29.95 0.73 -4.88
C SER A 39 29.25 1.75 -5.76
N ALA A 40 29.14 1.43 -7.05
CA ALA A 40 28.30 2.15 -7.99
C ALA A 40 27.00 2.51 -7.27
N THR A 41 26.78 3.81 -7.09
CA THR A 41 25.61 4.36 -6.41
C THR A 41 24.38 3.89 -7.17
N ASN A 42 23.76 2.80 -6.71
CA ASN A 42 22.38 2.51 -7.08
C ASN A 42 21.60 3.77 -6.74
N PRO A 43 20.97 4.45 -7.73
CA PRO A 43 20.19 5.61 -7.44
C PRO A 43 19.11 5.19 -6.45
N ASP A 44 19.04 5.90 -5.33
CA ASP A 44 17.99 5.72 -4.35
C ASP A 44 16.63 5.80 -5.07
N PRO A 45 15.81 4.73 -5.07
CA PRO A 45 14.57 4.68 -5.85
C PRO A 45 13.60 5.82 -5.50
N ASP A 46 13.74 6.41 -4.31
CA ASP A 46 12.89 7.53 -3.90
C ASP A 46 13.29 8.86 -4.58
N ARG A 47 14.51 8.99 -5.10
CA ARG A 47 14.94 10.18 -5.87
C ARG A 47 14.46 10.19 -7.33
N LEU A 48 13.91 9.07 -7.81
CA LEU A 48 13.40 8.92 -9.19
C LEU A 48 11.88 9.11 -9.29
N ARG A 49 11.22 9.41 -8.17
CA ARG A 49 9.79 9.67 -8.12
C ARG A 49 9.50 11.06 -8.70
N HIS A 50 8.67 11.10 -9.73
CA HIS A 50 8.23 12.33 -10.37
C HIS A 50 6.76 12.57 -10.05
N SER A 51 6.44 13.78 -9.59
CA SER A 51 5.07 14.23 -9.37
C SER A 51 4.59 15.05 -10.57
N VAL A 52 3.34 14.84 -10.98
CA VAL A 52 2.74 15.51 -12.14
C VAL A 52 1.75 16.57 -11.65
N TYR A 53 1.97 17.81 -12.06
CA TYR A 53 1.06 18.93 -11.79
C TYR A 53 0.18 19.19 -13.01
N LEU A 54 -1.11 19.39 -12.77
CA LEU A 54 -2.12 19.61 -13.80
C LEU A 54 -2.88 20.89 -13.47
N GLY A 55 -2.94 21.83 -14.42
CA GLY A 55 -3.80 23.00 -14.33
C GLY A 55 -5.08 22.77 -15.12
N THR A 56 -6.24 23.08 -14.52
CA THR A 56 -7.50 23.12 -15.27
C THR A 56 -7.75 24.49 -15.86
N GLN A 57 -8.59 24.55 -16.91
CA GLN A 57 -9.05 25.81 -17.50
C GLN A 57 -9.76 26.72 -16.48
N THR A 58 -10.34 26.14 -15.42
CA THR A 58 -10.99 26.86 -14.32
C THR A 58 -10.01 27.45 -13.30
N GLY A 59 -8.70 27.23 -13.47
CA GLY A 59 -7.66 27.76 -12.59
C GLY A 59 -7.34 26.89 -11.37
N ALA A 60 -7.92 25.69 -11.26
CA ALA A 60 -7.54 24.75 -10.21
C ALA A 60 -6.24 24.01 -10.57
N ILE A 61 -5.44 23.68 -9.57
CA ILE A 61 -4.19 22.94 -9.71
C ILE A 61 -4.36 21.59 -9.01
N TYR A 62 -4.09 20.51 -9.74
CA TYR A 62 -4.14 19.14 -9.24
C TYR A 62 -2.74 18.55 -9.26
N LEU A 63 -2.49 17.64 -8.32
CA LEU A 63 -1.22 16.96 -8.17
C LEU A 63 -1.45 15.45 -8.20
N LEU A 64 -0.70 14.76 -9.07
CA LEU A 64 -0.62 13.31 -9.11
C LEU A 64 0.77 12.89 -8.64
N GLY A 65 0.82 12.24 -7.47
CA GLY A 65 2.05 11.76 -6.86
C GLY A 65 2.17 10.23 -6.92
N PRO A 66 3.38 9.68 -7.08
CA PRO A 66 3.60 8.24 -7.04
C PRO A 66 3.51 7.69 -5.62
N ILE A 67 2.59 6.76 -5.39
CA ILE A 67 2.35 6.12 -4.08
C ILE A 67 2.96 4.71 -4.06
N ARG A 68 3.49 4.27 -2.91
CA ARG A 68 3.96 2.89 -2.73
C ARG A 68 2.78 1.92 -2.71
N ASP A 69 2.85 0.77 -3.38
CA ASP A 69 1.74 -0.19 -3.48
C ASP A 69 1.14 -0.60 -2.14
N LYS A 70 2.00 -0.85 -1.14
CA LYS A 70 1.57 -1.19 0.23
C LYS A 70 0.76 -0.06 0.87
N MET A 71 1.17 1.19 0.66
CA MET A 71 0.50 2.38 1.17
C MET A 71 -0.82 2.62 0.41
N TYR A 72 -0.80 2.49 -0.92
CA TYR A 72 -2.00 2.60 -1.75
C TYR A 72 -3.11 1.63 -1.32
N SER A 73 -2.77 0.35 -1.08
CA SER A 73 -3.75 -0.66 -0.64
C SER A 73 -4.41 -0.27 0.70
N ARG A 74 -3.62 0.21 1.66
CA ARG A 74 -4.11 0.68 2.96
C ARG A 74 -5.00 1.91 2.84
N LEU A 75 -4.55 2.93 2.12
CA LEU A 75 -5.30 4.16 1.88
C LEU A 75 -6.61 3.88 1.13
N ARG A 76 -6.62 2.94 0.19
CA ARG A 76 -7.82 2.55 -0.57
C ARG A 76 -8.89 1.90 0.31
N ILE A 77 -8.50 1.11 1.30
CA ILE A 77 -9.43 0.53 2.29
C ILE A 77 -10.00 1.64 3.17
N THR A 78 -9.15 2.55 3.66
CA THR A 78 -9.57 3.69 4.47
C THR A 78 -10.55 4.58 3.71
N GLU A 79 -10.25 4.90 2.45
CA GLU A 79 -11.10 5.69 1.56
C GLU A 79 -12.50 5.08 1.43
N LYS A 80 -12.60 3.75 1.22
CA LYS A 80 -13.89 3.06 1.13
C LYS A 80 -14.70 3.23 2.41
N ASN A 81 -14.09 3.01 3.57
CA ASN A 81 -14.77 3.18 4.85
C ASN A 81 -15.17 4.64 5.10
N LEU A 82 -14.34 5.59 4.68
CA LEU A 82 -14.60 7.01 4.83
C LEU A 82 -15.82 7.46 4.01
N ILE A 83 -15.97 6.97 2.77
CA ILE A 83 -17.16 7.23 1.95
C ILE A 83 -18.44 6.73 2.63
N HIS A 84 -18.39 5.54 3.23
CA HIS A 84 -19.54 5.00 3.97
C HIS A 84 -19.88 5.82 5.22
N HIS A 85 -18.89 6.42 5.87
CA HIS A 85 -19.09 7.26 7.05
C HIS A 85 -19.60 8.67 6.74
N LEU A 86 -19.07 9.33 5.69
CA LEU A 86 -19.47 10.69 5.33
C LEU A 86 -20.76 10.73 4.48
N GLY A 87 -21.09 9.64 3.80
CA GLY A 87 -22.22 9.58 2.88
C GLY A 87 -21.95 10.34 1.56
N PRO A 88 -22.92 10.31 0.62
CA PRO A 88 -22.80 10.99 -0.67
C PRO A 88 -22.93 12.51 -0.49
N THR A 89 -21.97 13.26 -1.03
CA THR A 89 -22.07 14.73 -1.08
C THR A 89 -23.05 15.10 -2.18
N CYS A 90 -24.11 15.86 -1.85
CA CYS A 90 -25.15 16.25 -2.80
C CYS A 90 -25.81 15.06 -3.55
N GLY A 91 -25.89 13.88 -2.92
CA GLY A 91 -26.43 12.67 -3.55
C GLY A 91 -25.47 11.99 -4.54
N MET A 92 -24.24 12.49 -4.68
CA MET A 92 -23.23 11.94 -5.58
C MET A 92 -22.12 11.23 -4.79
N LEU A 93 -21.71 10.07 -5.28
CA LEU A 93 -20.59 9.33 -4.69
C LEU A 93 -19.26 9.96 -5.14
N PRO A 94 -18.30 10.23 -4.24
CA PRO A 94 -17.00 10.79 -4.63
C PRO A 94 -16.31 9.96 -5.73
N LYS A 95 -16.28 8.63 -5.59
CA LYS A 95 -15.76 7.72 -6.62
C LYS A 95 -16.32 7.96 -8.03
N LEU A 96 -17.58 8.38 -8.15
CA LEU A 96 -18.23 8.64 -9.43
C LEU A 96 -17.88 10.00 -10.02
N CYS A 97 -17.51 11.00 -9.20
CA CYS A 97 -17.25 12.35 -9.69
C CYS A 97 -15.90 12.48 -10.41
N TRP A 98 -14.93 11.64 -10.06
CA TRP A 98 -13.61 11.62 -10.70
C TRP A 98 -13.37 10.42 -11.63
N SER A 99 -14.27 9.43 -11.64
CA SER A 99 -14.18 8.34 -12.61
C SER A 99 -14.38 8.88 -14.02
N TYR A 100 -13.41 8.65 -14.89
CA TYR A 100 -13.53 8.99 -16.31
C TYR A 100 -14.74 8.28 -16.93
N ARG A 101 -15.61 9.05 -17.57
CA ARG A 101 -16.77 8.55 -18.31
C ARG A 101 -16.56 8.88 -19.79
N SER A 102 -16.21 7.88 -20.57
CA SER A 102 -16.23 8.00 -22.02
C SER A 102 -17.68 8.12 -22.49
N THR A 103 -17.92 8.98 -23.48
CA THR A 103 -19.22 9.07 -24.16
C THR A 103 -19.48 7.86 -25.06
N GLN A 104 -18.43 7.16 -25.47
CA GLN A 104 -18.50 5.95 -26.29
C GLN A 104 -18.07 4.72 -25.49
N PRO A 105 -18.75 3.58 -25.65
CA PRO A 105 -18.35 2.35 -25.01
C PRO A 105 -16.96 1.93 -25.53
N GLU A 106 -15.97 1.89 -24.64
CA GLU A 106 -14.62 1.45 -24.94
C GLU A 106 -14.44 0.01 -24.45
N LEU A 107 -13.71 -0.82 -25.21
CA LEU A 107 -13.33 -2.18 -24.80
C LEU A 107 -12.16 -2.18 -23.79
N ALA A 108 -11.85 -1.04 -23.18
CA ALA A 108 -10.85 -0.92 -22.14
C ALA A 108 -11.50 -1.13 -20.76
N ASN A 109 -10.86 -1.96 -19.94
CA ASN A 109 -11.22 -2.04 -18.53
C ASN A 109 -10.87 -0.70 -17.87
N PRO A 110 -11.77 -0.02 -17.16
CA PRO A 110 -11.43 1.16 -16.39
C PRO A 110 -10.46 0.79 -15.26
N CYS A 111 -9.16 0.85 -15.52
CA CYS A 111 -8.10 0.66 -14.54
C CYS A 111 -7.70 2.01 -13.93
N GLY A 112 -8.39 2.41 -12.86
CA GLY A 112 -8.07 3.61 -12.08
C GLY A 112 -7.49 3.25 -10.71
N GLN A 113 -6.17 3.05 -10.65
CA GLN A 113 -5.46 2.87 -9.38
C GLN A 113 -5.07 4.22 -8.75
N VAL A 114 -6.05 5.12 -8.60
CA VAL A 114 -5.83 6.44 -7.98
C VAL A 114 -6.55 6.45 -6.64
N ALA A 115 -5.83 6.91 -5.61
CA ALA A 115 -6.40 7.19 -4.29
C ALA A 115 -6.83 8.65 -4.24
N ASP A 116 -7.98 8.91 -3.63
CA ASP A 116 -8.55 10.26 -3.51
C ASP A 116 -7.91 11.00 -2.32
N GLY A 117 -6.98 11.91 -2.61
CA GLY A 117 -6.26 12.70 -1.58
C GLY A 117 -7.16 13.66 -0.81
N ASP A 118 -8.10 14.31 -1.49
CA ASP A 118 -9.04 15.25 -0.86
C ASP A 118 -9.95 14.56 0.14
N LEU A 119 -10.41 13.37 -0.21
CA LEU A 119 -11.19 12.55 0.69
C LEU A 119 -10.34 12.09 1.89
N LEU A 120 -9.09 11.66 1.66
CA LEU A 120 -8.18 11.28 2.75
C LEU A 120 -7.88 12.44 3.70
N TRP A 121 -7.72 13.68 3.21
CA TRP A 121 -7.53 14.83 4.09
C TRP A 121 -8.73 15.07 5.02
N ARG A 122 -9.96 14.77 4.58
CA ARG A 122 -11.14 14.87 5.46
C ARG A 122 -11.03 13.95 6.67
N TYR A 123 -10.32 12.82 6.57
CA TYR A 123 -10.08 11.94 7.72
C TYR A 123 -9.47 12.70 8.89
N LEU A 124 -8.51 13.60 8.63
CA LEU A 124 -7.84 14.39 9.66
C LEU A 124 -8.77 15.39 10.36
N THR A 125 -9.82 15.83 9.66
CA THR A 125 -10.81 16.79 10.18
C THR A 125 -11.89 16.13 11.06
N LEU A 126 -11.99 14.80 11.06
CA LEU A 126 -13.02 14.09 11.80
C LEU A 126 -12.75 14.08 13.32
N PRO A 127 -13.81 14.08 14.15
CA PRO A 127 -13.71 13.84 15.59
C PRO A 127 -12.97 12.53 15.89
N HIS A 128 -12.21 12.51 16.98
CA HIS A 128 -11.37 11.36 17.36
C HIS A 128 -12.16 10.04 17.44
N SER A 129 -13.38 10.08 17.98
CA SER A 129 -14.26 8.89 18.07
C SER A 129 -14.57 8.27 16.70
N GLN A 130 -14.86 9.11 15.70
CA GLN A 130 -15.15 8.66 14.35
C GLN A 130 -13.89 8.12 13.65
N ARG A 131 -12.75 8.79 13.85
CA ARG A 131 -11.47 8.31 13.32
C ARG A 131 -11.12 6.91 13.84
N LEU A 132 -11.37 6.66 15.13
CA LEU A 132 -11.14 5.36 15.75
C LEU A 132 -12.06 4.27 15.17
N GLU A 133 -13.33 4.58 14.94
CA GLU A 133 -14.29 3.65 14.34
C GLU A 133 -13.88 3.25 12.91
N ILE A 134 -13.48 4.24 12.11
CA ILE A 134 -13.00 4.04 10.74
C ILE A 134 -11.71 3.21 10.74
N ALA A 135 -10.77 3.49 11.65
CA ALA A 135 -9.52 2.74 11.76
C ALA A 135 -9.78 1.26 12.09
N LYS A 136 -10.67 1.00 13.06
CA LYS A 136 -11.10 -0.35 13.44
C LYS A 136 -11.75 -1.09 12.25
N LYS A 137 -12.65 -0.44 11.51
CA LYS A 137 -13.28 -1.01 10.31
C LYS A 137 -12.28 -1.27 9.17
N SER A 138 -11.24 -0.45 9.10
CA SER A 138 -10.18 -0.59 8.08
C SER A 138 -9.13 -1.64 8.44
N GLY A 139 -9.15 -2.16 9.68
CA GLY A 139 -8.15 -3.12 10.16
C GLY A 139 -6.75 -2.50 10.34
N GLN A 140 -6.69 -1.19 10.54
CA GLN A 140 -5.43 -0.43 10.64
C GLN A 140 -5.39 0.33 11.97
N SER A 141 -4.19 0.67 12.44
CA SER A 141 -4.04 1.56 13.58
C SER A 141 -4.42 2.98 13.19
N LEU A 142 -4.96 3.74 14.16
CA LEU A 142 -5.26 5.17 13.98
C LEU A 142 -3.99 5.92 13.55
N GLU A 143 -2.90 5.70 14.27
CA GLU A 143 -1.60 6.32 13.98
C GLU A 143 -1.09 5.93 12.60
N GLY A 144 -1.21 4.66 12.21
CA GLY A 144 -0.71 4.21 10.90
C GLY A 144 -1.42 4.87 9.73
N ILE A 145 -2.72 5.17 9.85
CA ILE A 145 -3.44 5.93 8.82
C ILE A 145 -2.96 7.38 8.78
N ILE A 146 -2.73 8.00 9.95
CA ILE A 146 -2.25 9.37 10.04
C ILE A 146 -0.83 9.48 9.46
N ASP A 147 0.04 8.52 9.77
CA ASP A 147 1.41 8.42 9.25
C ASP A 147 1.41 8.27 7.73
N ASP A 148 0.53 7.42 7.17
CA ASP A 148 0.40 7.25 5.72
C ASP A 148 -0.02 8.55 5.02
N ILE A 149 -0.96 9.31 5.61
CA ILE A 149 -1.40 10.60 5.07
C ILE A 149 -0.27 11.64 5.22
N ALA A 150 0.48 11.62 6.32
CA ALA A 150 1.61 12.51 6.53
C ALA A 150 2.76 12.22 5.55
N GLU A 151 3.07 10.93 5.29
CA GLU A 151 4.05 10.51 4.28
C GLU A 151 3.61 10.97 2.87
N LEU A 152 2.32 10.84 2.55
CA LEU A 152 1.77 11.35 1.29
C LEU A 152 1.96 12.86 1.15
N ASN A 153 1.69 13.64 2.20
CA ASN A 153 1.90 15.09 2.18
C ASN A 153 3.38 15.46 2.05
N ALA A 154 4.27 14.76 2.76
CA ALA A 154 5.70 15.02 2.72
C ALA A 154 6.30 14.78 1.32
N THR A 155 5.82 13.74 0.62
CA THR A 155 6.26 13.40 -0.74
C THR A 155 5.69 14.31 -1.83
N THR A 156 4.59 15.02 -1.53
CA THR A 156 3.88 15.89 -2.48
C THR A 156 4.12 17.39 -2.24
N SER A 157 4.69 17.77 -1.10
CA SER A 157 5.01 19.16 -0.75
C SER A 157 6.34 19.60 -1.37
N HIS A 158 6.25 20.23 -2.55
CA HIS A 158 7.41 20.79 -3.26
C HIS A 158 7.41 22.31 -3.39
N PHE A 159 6.24 22.94 -3.40
CA PHE A 159 6.05 24.38 -3.62
C PHE A 159 5.39 25.05 -2.43
#